data_AF-A0A954VJS6-F1
#
_entry.id   AF-A0A954VJS6-F1
#
_cell.length_a   1.000
_cell.length_b   1.000
_cell.length_c   1.000
_cell.angle_alpha   90.00
_cell.angle_beta   90.00
_cell.angle_gamma   90.00
#
_symmetry.space_group_name_H-M   'P 1'
#
loop_
_entity.id
_entity.type
_entity.pdbx_description
1 polymer ?
#
loop_
_entity_poly.entity_id
_entity_poly.type
_entity_poly.pdbx_seq_one_letter_code
_entity_poly.pdbx_strand_id
1 'polypeptide(L)'
;MNQPSDHRPRWSNESNVPDLYHLLRLTGPDASDDEIQSALRRLKAELARQSKSESAAKLSRLLKLATANLSNPKVRAKYDAQWRSAYEAVEPNAAFTQKSVHKTAGTLPQEFLALLPKGDALKTFDLAKFVKGTTANSSRLEADQREYAELMAAISDNRAVRPQVGGLAVEIVAESSGPPPVNPSPLTRPRLGSQETPSILAKRMRRRREQNMWISVVGFLISLGIVFGVTYYLVQRSQKQVAQSADANFENFTQEPAPPSQASGLPQVIGLEPDVDVFNSNPAELIDGNATMAESADGQDSEALPQPAPELLPPSTTIQPTETPAPTLSPEKEMVATAELTEAQKQAWEQALSIVREQLGNQQYASIDWQALRSQASLPSQTADLERLERLGKLAADLQSTLVDAIRGRAGGETFHVGATQLGFVESNEGSITLKVSGGNQRFLLTQLPVGIALALTDMANRAPLGDYQAQQAAFILFHPARNQLALRRAQGLIREAVALGAVSDDLLREFEVTQ
;
A
#
# COMPACT_ATOMS: atom_id res chain seq x y z
N MET A 1 -1.49 27.04 -15.56
CA MET A 1 -0.72 26.17 -16.49
C MET A 1 -1.20 24.75 -16.24
N ASN A 2 -2.12 24.23 -17.06
CA ASN A 2 -2.71 22.91 -16.88
C ASN A 2 -1.87 21.87 -17.63
N GLN A 3 -1.44 20.82 -16.93
CA GLN A 3 -0.75 19.67 -17.54
C GLN A 3 -1.76 18.79 -18.31
N PRO A 4 -1.35 18.18 -19.44
CA PRO A 4 -2.18 17.19 -20.11
C PRO A 4 -2.25 15.92 -19.26
N SER A 5 -3.47 15.50 -18.93
CA SER A 5 -3.76 14.29 -18.16
C SER A 5 -3.43 13.04 -18.97
N ASP A 6 -2.46 12.28 -18.46
CA ASP A 6 -2.03 10.98 -18.93
C ASP A 6 -3.13 9.95 -18.59
N HIS A 7 -4.02 9.66 -19.55
CA HIS A 7 -5.09 8.66 -19.39
C HIS A 7 -4.52 7.25 -19.39
N ARG A 8 -4.00 6.80 -18.24
CA ARG A 8 -3.84 5.37 -17.98
C ARG A 8 -5.22 4.79 -17.62
N PRO A 9 -5.65 3.69 -18.27
CA PRO A 9 -6.94 3.09 -17.97
C PRO A 9 -6.96 2.64 -16.51
N ARG A 10 -7.96 3.15 -15.77
CA ARG A 10 -8.26 2.81 -14.38
C ARG A 10 -8.78 1.37 -14.36
N TRP A 11 -8.05 0.45 -13.73
CA TRP A 11 -8.47 -0.94 -13.61
C TRP A 11 -9.60 -1.02 -12.56
N SER A 12 -10.85 -1.12 -12.99
CA SER A 12 -11.97 -1.49 -12.11
C SER A 12 -11.85 -2.98 -11.79
N ASN A 13 -11.54 -3.29 -10.53
CA ASN A 13 -11.15 -4.62 -10.06
C ASN A 13 -12.35 -5.46 -9.56
N GLU A 14 -13.59 -5.09 -9.89
CA GLU A 14 -14.79 -5.79 -9.41
C GLU A 14 -15.09 -7.09 -10.16
N SER A 15 -14.60 -7.23 -11.39
CA SER A 15 -14.76 -8.44 -12.18
C SER A 15 -13.53 -9.35 -12.08
N ASN A 16 -13.70 -10.55 -11.55
CA ASN A 16 -12.67 -11.61 -11.52
C ASN A 16 -12.32 -12.17 -12.92
N VAL A 17 -12.68 -11.45 -13.99
CA VAL A 17 -12.53 -11.82 -15.39
C VAL A 17 -11.29 -11.10 -15.91
N PRO A 18 -10.16 -11.77 -16.18
CA PRO A 18 -8.96 -11.11 -16.67
C PRO A 18 -9.20 -10.57 -18.08
N ASP A 19 -8.80 -9.34 -18.39
CA ASP A 19 -8.95 -8.75 -19.73
C ASP A 19 -7.99 -9.38 -20.77
N LEU A 20 -8.37 -10.54 -21.30
CA LEU A 20 -7.60 -11.26 -22.32
C LEU A 20 -7.50 -10.49 -23.63
N TYR A 21 -8.46 -9.60 -23.95
CA TYR A 21 -8.44 -8.81 -25.18
C TYR A 21 -7.31 -7.78 -25.14
N HIS A 22 -7.21 -7.04 -24.04
CA HIS A 22 -6.11 -6.10 -23.84
C HIS A 22 -4.75 -6.80 -23.78
N LEU A 23 -4.65 -7.92 -23.05
CA LEU A 23 -3.40 -8.68 -22.93
C LEU A 23 -2.89 -9.24 -24.27
N LEU A 24 -3.80 -9.58 -25.18
CA LEU A 24 -3.48 -10.05 -26.53
C LEU A 24 -3.40 -8.91 -27.57
N ARG A 25 -3.63 -7.67 -27.16
CA ARG A 25 -3.69 -6.48 -28.04
C ARG A 25 -4.73 -6.62 -29.16
N LEU A 26 -5.91 -7.08 -28.80
CA LEU A 26 -7.08 -7.19 -29.67
C LEU A 26 -8.03 -6.01 -29.43
N THR A 27 -8.89 -5.70 -30.40
CA THR A 27 -9.84 -4.58 -30.38
C THR A 27 -11.08 -4.82 -29.50
N GLY A 28 -11.03 -5.83 -28.62
CA GLY A 28 -12.16 -6.22 -27.77
C GLY A 28 -12.92 -7.44 -28.31
N PRO A 29 -14.18 -7.65 -27.89
CA PRO A 29 -14.96 -8.84 -28.23
C PRO A 29 -15.30 -8.96 -29.72
N ASP A 30 -15.18 -7.88 -30.49
CA ASP A 30 -15.44 -7.85 -31.93
C ASP A 30 -14.26 -8.32 -32.79
N ALA A 31 -13.13 -8.69 -32.17
CA ALA A 31 -11.97 -9.22 -32.88
C ALA A 31 -12.34 -10.46 -33.71
N SER A 32 -11.88 -10.52 -34.96
CA SER A 32 -12.12 -11.66 -35.84
C SER A 32 -11.40 -12.92 -35.33
N ASP A 33 -11.92 -14.10 -35.69
CA ASP A 33 -11.27 -15.37 -35.32
C ASP A 33 -9.83 -15.45 -35.86
N ASP A 34 -9.57 -14.87 -37.04
CA ASP A 34 -8.25 -14.80 -37.64
C ASP A 34 -7.28 -13.92 -36.83
N GLU A 35 -7.75 -12.81 -36.28
CA GLU A 35 -6.95 -11.93 -35.40
C GLU A 35 -6.60 -12.65 -34.10
N ILE A 36 -7.56 -13.34 -33.49
CA ILE A 36 -7.36 -14.13 -32.27
C ILE A 36 -6.33 -15.23 -32.51
N GLN A 37 -6.48 -16.01 -33.59
CA GLN A 37 -5.53 -17.08 -33.93
C GLN A 37 -4.14 -16.51 -34.25
N SER A 38 -4.07 -15.32 -34.85
CA SER A 38 -2.80 -14.65 -35.12
C SER A 38 -2.13 -14.12 -33.84
N ALA A 39 -2.91 -13.65 -32.86
CA ALA A 39 -2.39 -13.25 -31.54
C ALA A 39 -1.90 -14.47 -30.74
N LEU A 40 -2.65 -15.57 -30.73
CA LEU A 40 -2.25 -16.82 -30.06
C LEU A 40 -0.96 -17.40 -30.67
N ARG A 41 -0.81 -17.36 -32.00
CA ARG A 41 0.43 -17.78 -32.68
C ARG A 41 1.63 -16.92 -32.28
N ARG A 42 1.46 -15.60 -32.19
CA ARG A 42 2.50 -14.66 -31.72
C ARG A 42 2.91 -14.97 -30.28
N LEU A 43 1.94 -15.13 -29.38
CA LEU A 43 2.19 -15.45 -27.98
C LEU A 43 2.92 -16.79 -27.81
N LYS A 44 2.55 -17.81 -28.60
CA LYS A 44 3.24 -19.11 -28.61
C LYS A 44 4.69 -18.99 -29.12
N ALA A 45 4.93 -18.16 -30.13
CA ALA A 45 6.29 -17.91 -30.63
C ALA A 45 7.15 -17.16 -29.60
N GLU A 46 6.59 -16.19 -28.87
CA GLU A 46 7.28 -15.50 -27.77
C GLU A 46 7.62 -16.45 -26.62
N LEU A 47 6.69 -17.33 -26.24
CA LEU A 47 6.93 -18.34 -25.22
C LEU A 47 8.09 -19.28 -25.61
N ALA A 48 8.16 -19.70 -26.87
CA ALA A 48 9.25 -20.52 -27.38
C ALA A 48 10.62 -19.81 -27.29
N ARG A 49 10.66 -18.49 -27.51
CA ARG A 49 11.86 -17.67 -27.38
C ARG A 49 12.32 -17.50 -25.93
N GLN A 50 11.40 -17.52 -24.96
CA GLN A 50 11.67 -17.19 -23.56
C GLN A 50 11.78 -18.41 -22.61
N SER A 51 11.85 -19.64 -23.14
CA SER A 51 11.65 -20.92 -22.44
C SER A 51 12.34 -21.17 -21.07
N LYS A 52 13.32 -20.35 -20.65
CA LYS A 52 14.04 -20.49 -19.37
C LYS A 52 13.81 -19.37 -18.35
N SER A 53 12.98 -18.37 -18.66
CA SER A 53 12.76 -17.22 -17.76
C SER A 53 11.48 -17.38 -16.92
N GLU A 54 11.41 -16.67 -15.79
CA GLU A 54 10.17 -16.51 -15.01
C GLU A 54 9.02 -15.96 -15.89
N SER A 55 9.36 -15.15 -16.90
CA SER A 55 8.42 -14.63 -17.89
C SER A 55 7.78 -15.75 -18.74
N ALA A 56 8.48 -16.85 -19.03
CA ALA A 56 7.87 -18.00 -19.72
C ALA A 56 6.80 -18.69 -18.88
N ALA A 57 6.95 -18.74 -17.55
CA ALA A 57 5.89 -19.26 -16.67
C ALA A 57 4.64 -18.38 -16.72
N LYS A 58 4.79 -17.05 -16.79
CA LYS A 58 3.67 -16.11 -16.92
C LYS A 58 3.02 -16.19 -18.31
N LEU A 59 3.82 -16.22 -19.37
CA LEU A 59 3.35 -16.34 -20.76
C LEU A 59 2.65 -17.68 -21.02
N SER A 60 3.13 -18.79 -20.44
CA SER A 60 2.47 -20.09 -20.58
C SER A 60 1.11 -20.14 -19.88
N ARG A 61 0.98 -19.52 -18.70
CA ARG A 61 -0.32 -19.36 -18.02
C ARG A 61 -1.27 -18.50 -18.86
N LEU A 62 -0.80 -17.37 -19.38
CA LEU A 62 -1.59 -16.49 -20.24
C LEU A 62 -2.06 -17.23 -21.51
N LEU A 63 -1.15 -17.95 -22.17
CA LEU A 63 -1.47 -18.73 -23.36
C LEU A 63 -2.52 -19.80 -23.07
N LYS A 64 -2.39 -20.51 -21.93
CA LYS A 64 -3.37 -21.53 -21.52
C LYS A 64 -4.76 -20.93 -21.29
N LEU A 65 -4.84 -19.80 -20.59
CA LEU A 65 -6.10 -19.08 -20.33
C LEU A 65 -6.72 -18.54 -21.63
N ALA A 66 -5.92 -17.88 -22.46
CA ALA A 66 -6.36 -17.34 -23.74
C ALA A 66 -6.88 -18.42 -24.68
N THR A 67 -6.15 -19.55 -24.80
CA THR A 67 -6.57 -20.67 -25.65
C THR A 67 -7.86 -21.32 -25.13
N ALA A 68 -7.99 -21.50 -23.81
CA ALA A 68 -9.17 -22.11 -23.21
C ALA A 68 -10.45 -21.28 -23.39
N ASN A 69 -10.34 -19.94 -23.32
CA ASN A 69 -11.50 -19.05 -23.38
C ASN A 69 -11.83 -18.56 -24.79
N LEU A 70 -10.82 -18.25 -25.62
CA LEU A 70 -11.04 -17.59 -26.91
C LEU A 70 -11.03 -18.53 -28.12
N SER A 71 -10.47 -19.75 -28.02
CA SER A 71 -10.35 -20.64 -29.19
C SER A 71 -11.62 -21.40 -29.54
N ASN A 72 -12.58 -21.53 -28.61
CA ASN A 72 -13.85 -22.22 -28.85
C ASN A 72 -14.98 -21.20 -28.93
N PRO A 73 -15.72 -21.09 -30.05
CA PRO A 73 -16.76 -20.08 -30.24
C PRO A 73 -17.82 -20.04 -29.12
N LYS A 74 -18.20 -21.21 -28.58
CA LYS A 74 -19.19 -21.30 -27.50
C LYS A 74 -18.65 -20.79 -26.16
N VAL A 75 -17.38 -21.06 -25.86
CA VAL A 75 -16.74 -20.59 -24.63
C VAL A 75 -16.43 -19.10 -24.74
N ARG A 76 -15.97 -18.67 -25.91
CA ARG A 76 -15.74 -17.27 -26.26
C ARG A 76 -16.98 -16.43 -26.04
N ALA A 77 -18.15 -16.84 -26.56
CA ALA A 77 -19.40 -16.11 -26.35
C ALA A 77 -19.76 -15.91 -24.87
N LYS A 78 -19.48 -16.90 -24.00
CA LYS A 78 -19.70 -16.77 -22.55
C LYS A 78 -18.71 -15.80 -21.92
N TYR A 79 -17.44 -15.92 -22.29
CA TYR A 79 -16.38 -15.03 -21.83
C TYR A 79 -16.66 -13.59 -22.28
N ASP A 80 -17.16 -13.38 -23.50
CA ASP A 80 -17.53 -12.06 -24.03
C ASP A 80 -18.67 -11.43 -23.24
N ALA A 81 -19.70 -12.21 -22.89
CA ALA A 81 -20.78 -11.71 -22.04
C ALA A 81 -20.27 -11.26 -20.66
N GLN A 82 -19.38 -12.06 -20.05
CA GLN A 82 -18.75 -11.71 -18.77
C GLN A 82 -17.86 -10.47 -18.89
N TRP A 83 -17.05 -10.40 -19.94
CA TRP A 83 -16.17 -9.27 -20.22
C TRP A 83 -16.98 -7.99 -20.46
N ARG A 84 -18.07 -8.03 -21.24
CA ARG A 84 -18.95 -6.87 -21.47
C ARG A 84 -19.58 -6.38 -20.16
N SER A 85 -20.07 -7.30 -19.31
CA SER A 85 -20.62 -6.92 -18.01
C SER A 85 -19.59 -6.25 -17.08
N ALA A 86 -18.33 -6.62 -17.22
CA ALA A 86 -17.22 -6.14 -16.43
C ALA A 86 -16.63 -4.81 -16.91
N TYR A 87 -16.51 -4.66 -18.24
CA TYR A 87 -15.70 -3.61 -18.86
C TYR A 87 -16.49 -2.66 -19.78
N GLU A 88 -17.63 -3.09 -20.33
CA GLU A 88 -18.47 -2.26 -21.21
C GLU A 88 -19.54 -1.47 -20.43
N ALA A 89 -19.89 -1.90 -19.21
CA ALA A 89 -20.82 -1.19 -18.33
C ALA A 89 -20.32 0.19 -17.82
N VAL A 90 -19.15 0.64 -18.28
CA VAL A 90 -18.56 1.94 -17.96
C VAL A 90 -18.57 2.86 -19.20
N GLU A 91 -19.69 2.93 -19.91
CA GLU A 91 -19.97 4.11 -20.73
C GLU A 91 -20.60 5.22 -19.85
N PRO A 92 -20.03 6.43 -19.81
CA PRO A 92 -20.61 7.54 -19.09
C PRO A 92 -21.96 7.91 -19.74
N ASN A 93 -23.02 8.01 -18.93
CA ASN A 93 -24.35 8.48 -19.31
C ASN A 93 -24.30 9.52 -20.45
N ALA A 94 -24.70 9.09 -21.66
CA ALA A 94 -24.81 9.90 -22.87
C ALA A 94 -25.99 10.88 -22.82
N ALA A 95 -26.07 11.69 -21.75
CA ALA A 95 -27.06 12.75 -21.55
C ALA A 95 -26.43 14.15 -21.43
N PHE A 96 -25.19 14.35 -21.92
CA PHE A 96 -24.62 15.70 -22.08
C PHE A 96 -24.64 16.12 -23.55
N THR A 97 -25.77 16.72 -23.91
CA THR A 97 -26.11 17.21 -25.24
C THR A 97 -25.11 18.22 -25.81
N GLN A 98 -24.87 18.07 -27.11
CA GLN A 98 -24.23 19.00 -28.05
C GLN A 98 -24.57 20.49 -27.80
N LYS A 99 -23.68 21.26 -27.16
CA LYS A 99 -23.70 22.74 -27.28
C LYS A 99 -22.44 23.48 -26.85
N SER A 100 -21.24 23.08 -27.31
CA SER A 100 -20.06 23.95 -27.23
C SER A 100 -18.87 23.45 -28.05
N VAL A 101 -19.02 23.39 -29.38
CA VAL A 101 -17.88 23.28 -30.29
C VAL A 101 -17.73 24.62 -31.01
N HIS A 102 -17.27 25.65 -30.29
CA HIS A 102 -16.66 26.87 -30.86
C HIS A 102 -16.10 27.75 -29.72
N LYS A 103 -15.01 27.32 -29.08
CA LYS A 103 -13.98 28.18 -28.43
C LYS A 103 -13.05 27.33 -27.57
N THR A 104 -11.97 26.85 -28.17
CA THR A 104 -10.65 26.65 -27.50
C THR A 104 -9.66 26.15 -28.56
N ALA A 105 -9.23 27.05 -29.45
CA ALA A 105 -7.96 26.91 -30.15
C ALA A 105 -6.90 27.61 -29.29
N GLY A 106 -6.24 26.85 -28.42
CA GLY A 106 -5.14 27.32 -27.58
C GLY A 106 -3.81 26.70 -28.03
N THR A 107 -3.04 27.50 -28.77
CA THR A 107 -1.57 27.49 -28.91
C THR A 107 -0.80 26.17 -28.73
N LEU A 108 -0.54 25.49 -29.86
CA LEU A 108 0.56 24.52 -29.99
C LEU A 108 1.91 25.27 -30.00
N PRO A 109 2.99 24.73 -29.38
CA PRO A 109 4.32 25.33 -29.41
C PRO A 109 4.84 25.48 -30.85
N GLN A 110 5.40 26.65 -31.20
CA GLN A 110 5.91 26.94 -32.56
C GLN A 110 6.95 25.93 -33.06
N GLU A 111 7.70 25.30 -32.17
CA GLU A 111 8.69 24.28 -32.50
C GLU A 111 8.05 23.01 -33.08
N PHE A 112 6.82 22.67 -32.67
CA PHE A 112 6.09 21.53 -33.20
C PHE A 112 5.49 21.83 -34.59
N LEU A 113 5.08 23.08 -34.83
CA LEU A 113 4.59 23.51 -36.15
C LEU A 113 5.72 23.56 -37.20
N ALA A 114 6.98 23.69 -36.79
CA ALA A 114 8.13 23.63 -37.68
C ALA A 114 8.51 22.20 -38.11
N LEU A 115 8.04 21.18 -37.37
CA LEU A 115 8.28 19.76 -37.66
C LEU A 115 7.21 19.14 -38.56
N LEU A 116 6.08 19.82 -38.76
CA LEU A 116 5.07 19.40 -39.72
C LEU A 116 5.54 19.76 -41.14
N PRO A 117 5.45 18.84 -42.10
CA PRO A 117 5.80 19.13 -43.49
C PRO A 117 4.90 20.26 -43.99
N LYS A 118 5.51 21.38 -44.41
CA LYS A 118 4.80 22.48 -45.07
C LYS A 118 4.39 22.00 -46.45
N GLY A 119 3.20 21.39 -46.53
CA GLY A 119 2.65 20.82 -47.74
C GLY A 119 1.13 20.79 -47.65
N ASP A 120 0.51 20.91 -48.82
CA ASP A 120 -0.94 21.01 -49.02
C ASP A 120 -1.67 19.82 -48.35
N ALA A 121 -2.57 20.11 -47.40
CA ALA A 121 -3.21 19.12 -46.52
C ALA A 121 -4.13 18.12 -47.26
N LEU A 122 -4.28 18.30 -48.57
CA LEU A 122 -5.11 17.47 -49.44
C LEU A 122 -4.31 16.51 -50.34
N LYS A 123 -2.97 16.49 -50.26
CA LYS A 123 -2.16 15.47 -50.97
C LYS A 123 -1.96 14.22 -50.11
N THR A 124 -2.25 13.07 -50.70
CA THR A 124 -2.07 11.73 -50.11
C THR A 124 -0.62 11.54 -49.66
N PHE A 125 -0.44 11.37 -48.34
CA PHE A 125 0.85 11.15 -47.70
C PHE A 125 1.30 9.70 -47.91
N ASP A 126 2.37 9.49 -48.66
CA ASP A 126 2.96 8.16 -48.92
C ASP A 126 3.90 7.77 -47.77
N LEU A 127 3.34 7.11 -46.77
CA LEU A 127 4.02 6.61 -45.57
C LEU A 127 5.20 5.67 -45.91
N ALA A 128 5.12 4.93 -47.03
CA ALA A 128 6.17 3.99 -47.43
C ALA A 128 7.43 4.72 -47.91
N LYS A 129 7.28 5.91 -48.49
CA LYS A 129 8.41 6.74 -48.92
C LYS A 129 9.10 7.43 -47.74
N PHE A 130 8.34 7.78 -46.70
CA PHE A 130 8.87 8.40 -45.48
C PHE A 130 9.72 7.42 -44.66
N VAL A 131 9.25 6.18 -44.46
CA VAL A 131 9.97 5.16 -43.70
C VAL A 131 11.28 4.74 -44.39
N LYS A 132 11.33 4.74 -45.73
CA LYS A 132 12.57 4.50 -46.50
C LYS A 132 13.60 5.62 -46.37
N GLY A 133 13.20 6.83 -46.00
CA GLY A 133 14.12 7.97 -45.78
C GLY A 133 14.81 7.94 -44.41
N THR A 134 14.19 7.32 -43.40
CA THR A 134 14.70 7.30 -42.01
C THR A 134 15.72 6.20 -41.71
N THR A 135 15.97 5.26 -42.64
CA THR A 135 16.90 4.13 -42.44
C THR A 135 18.39 4.46 -42.66
N ALA A 136 18.76 5.72 -42.89
CA ALA A 136 20.15 6.11 -43.19
C ALA A 136 21.10 6.20 -41.98
N ASN A 137 20.67 5.91 -40.75
CA ASN A 137 21.51 5.94 -39.54
C ASN A 137 21.63 4.55 -38.85
N SER A 138 21.79 3.48 -39.64
CA SER A 138 21.88 2.09 -39.16
C SER A 138 23.23 1.73 -38.51
N SER A 139 24.30 2.51 -38.71
CA SER A 139 25.64 2.19 -38.22
C SER A 139 25.80 2.31 -36.69
N ARG A 140 24.97 3.13 -36.03
CA ARG A 140 25.04 3.33 -34.57
C ARG A 140 24.31 2.22 -33.80
N LEU A 141 23.28 1.63 -34.40
CA LEU A 141 22.50 0.54 -33.79
C LEU A 141 23.27 -0.79 -33.79
N GLU A 142 24.13 -1.03 -34.78
CA GLU A 142 24.96 -2.23 -34.83
C GLU A 142 26.12 -2.21 -33.83
N ALA A 143 26.63 -1.03 -33.48
CA ALA A 143 27.65 -0.87 -32.44
C ALA A 143 27.08 -1.23 -31.05
N ASP A 144 25.90 -0.70 -30.72
CA ASP A 144 25.22 -0.96 -29.44
C ASP A 144 24.77 -2.44 -29.32
N GLN A 145 24.40 -3.08 -30.44
CA GLN A 145 24.04 -4.51 -30.45
C GLN A 145 25.26 -5.43 -30.26
N ARG A 146 26.45 -5.05 -30.74
CA ARG A 146 27.69 -5.81 -30.49
C ARG A 146 28.12 -5.70 -29.04
N GLU A 147 28.05 -4.51 -28.45
CA GLU A 147 28.44 -4.29 -27.05
C GLU A 147 27.49 -5.04 -26.10
N TYR A 148 26.20 -5.08 -26.41
CA TYR A 148 25.22 -5.89 -25.68
C TYR A 148 25.45 -7.40 -25.84
N ALA A 149 25.85 -7.86 -27.03
CA ALA A 149 26.16 -9.28 -27.26
C ALA A 149 27.44 -9.72 -26.52
N GLU A 150 28.47 -8.88 -26.46
CA GLU A 150 29.68 -9.14 -25.67
C GLU A 150 29.39 -9.17 -24.17
N LEU A 151 28.54 -8.26 -23.68
CA LEU A 151 28.12 -8.25 -22.27
C LEU A 151 27.36 -9.54 -21.89
N MET A 152 26.49 -10.02 -22.78
CA MET A 152 25.72 -11.25 -22.55
C MET A 152 26.58 -12.51 -22.66
N ALA A 153 27.61 -12.52 -23.52
CA ALA A 153 28.58 -13.60 -23.59
C ALA A 153 29.43 -13.69 -22.30
N ALA A 154 29.88 -12.54 -21.78
CA ALA A 154 30.66 -12.47 -20.53
C ALA A 154 29.88 -12.93 -19.29
N ILE A 155 28.56 -12.75 -19.27
CA ILE A 155 27.68 -13.23 -18.19
C ILE A 155 27.47 -14.75 -18.28
N SER A 156 27.50 -15.33 -19.49
CA SER A 156 27.25 -16.76 -19.71
C SER A 156 28.42 -17.67 -19.35
N ASP A 157 29.65 -17.14 -19.33
CA ASP A 157 30.87 -17.92 -19.05
C ASP A 157 31.18 -18.10 -17.55
N ASN A 158 30.40 -17.50 -16.64
CA ASN A 158 30.51 -17.74 -15.20
C ASN A 158 29.80 -19.05 -14.79
N ARG A 159 30.35 -20.18 -15.23
CA ARG A 159 29.87 -21.53 -14.89
C ARG A 159 30.25 -21.86 -13.44
N ALA A 160 29.24 -21.81 -12.56
CA ALA A 160 29.34 -22.24 -11.18
C ALA A 160 29.68 -23.74 -11.08
N VAL A 161 30.80 -24.03 -10.42
CA VAL A 161 31.17 -25.36 -9.93
C VAL A 161 30.21 -25.73 -8.80
N ARG A 162 29.41 -26.78 -9.00
CA ARG A 162 28.59 -27.43 -7.96
C ARG A 162 29.50 -28.12 -6.93
N PRO A 163 29.37 -27.86 -5.62
CA PRO A 163 29.93 -28.76 -4.62
C PRO A 163 29.05 -30.01 -4.52
N GLN A 164 29.65 -31.19 -4.75
CA GLN A 164 29.06 -32.45 -4.34
C GLN A 164 29.14 -32.55 -2.81
N VAL A 165 27.99 -32.61 -2.15
CA VAL A 165 27.89 -32.98 -0.74
C VAL A 165 27.86 -34.50 -0.68
N GLY A 166 29.00 -35.10 -0.31
CA GLY A 166 29.08 -36.52 0.04
C GLY A 166 28.40 -36.75 1.38
N GLY A 167 27.20 -37.34 1.35
CA GLY A 167 26.53 -37.87 2.53
C GLY A 167 27.18 -39.21 2.91
N LEU A 168 27.83 -39.21 4.07
CA LEU A 168 28.37 -40.38 4.77
C LEU A 168 27.27 -41.41 5.03
N ALA A 169 27.40 -42.58 4.43
CA ALA A 169 26.73 -43.79 4.90
C ALA A 169 27.42 -44.24 6.19
N VAL A 170 26.68 -44.26 7.30
CA VAL A 170 27.04 -44.96 8.52
C VAL A 170 26.69 -46.42 8.30
N GLU A 171 27.68 -47.21 7.89
CA GLU A 171 27.59 -48.66 7.80
C GLU A 171 28.01 -49.25 9.15
N ILE A 172 27.04 -49.88 9.82
CA ILE A 172 27.22 -50.60 11.08
C ILE A 172 27.98 -51.89 10.75
N VAL A 173 29.25 -51.96 11.16
CA VAL A 173 30.08 -53.16 11.09
C VAL A 173 29.59 -54.15 12.14
N ALA A 174 28.93 -55.22 11.69
CA ALA A 174 28.77 -56.45 12.44
C ALA A 174 29.89 -57.42 12.03
N GLU A 175 30.66 -57.80 13.02
CA GLU A 175 31.78 -58.72 13.02
C GLU A 175 31.30 -60.15 12.67
N SER A 176 31.81 -60.74 11.59
CA SER A 176 31.64 -62.17 11.30
C SER A 176 32.87 -62.72 10.60
N SER A 177 33.57 -63.58 11.34
CA SER A 177 34.73 -64.38 10.96
C SER A 177 34.45 -65.40 9.84
N GLY A 178 35.35 -65.50 8.86
CA GLY A 178 35.41 -66.63 7.92
C GLY A 178 36.48 -66.48 6.81
N PRO A 179 37.15 -67.56 6.36
CA PRO A 179 38.53 -67.55 5.84
C PRO A 179 38.66 -67.44 4.29
N PRO A 180 39.89 -67.23 3.74
CA PRO A 180 40.11 -66.74 2.38
C PRO A 180 40.27 -67.86 1.33
N PRO A 181 40.12 -67.53 0.03
CA PRO A 181 41.20 -67.93 -0.89
C PRO A 181 41.49 -66.96 -2.08
N VAL A 182 42.80 -66.81 -2.33
CA VAL A 182 43.53 -67.03 -3.59
C VAL A 182 43.24 -66.17 -4.85
N ASN A 183 44.25 -65.35 -5.15
CA ASN A 183 44.87 -64.94 -6.43
C ASN A 183 44.38 -63.75 -7.28
N PRO A 184 45.34 -63.04 -7.93
CA PRO A 184 45.20 -61.67 -8.39
C PRO A 184 45.08 -61.54 -9.93
N SER A 185 44.51 -60.43 -10.39
CA SER A 185 44.75 -59.90 -11.73
C SER A 185 44.98 -58.38 -11.67
N PRO A 186 45.93 -57.84 -12.46
CA PRO A 186 46.38 -56.45 -12.34
C PRO A 186 45.53 -55.55 -13.24
N LEU A 187 44.89 -54.53 -12.64
CA LEU A 187 44.26 -53.44 -13.37
C LEU A 187 45.01 -52.13 -13.12
N THR A 188 45.81 -51.77 -14.11
CA THR A 188 46.07 -50.44 -14.66
C THR A 188 45.71 -49.25 -13.75
N ARG A 189 46.71 -48.67 -13.09
CA ARG A 189 46.60 -47.36 -12.42
C ARG A 189 46.57 -46.23 -13.46
N PRO A 190 45.59 -45.31 -13.44
CA PRO A 190 45.71 -44.03 -14.12
C PRO A 190 46.68 -43.12 -13.35
N ARG A 191 47.54 -42.47 -14.11
CA ARG A 191 48.55 -41.49 -13.68
C ARG A 191 47.84 -40.29 -13.04
N LEU A 192 47.93 -40.14 -11.71
CA LEU A 192 47.48 -38.95 -10.99
C LEU A 192 48.43 -37.80 -11.35
N GLY A 193 47.90 -36.80 -12.05
CA GLY A 193 48.56 -35.54 -12.31
C GLY A 193 48.78 -34.74 -11.03
N SER A 194 49.98 -34.15 -10.94
CA SER A 194 50.45 -33.12 -10.02
C SER A 194 49.41 -32.50 -9.08
N GLN A 195 49.52 -32.80 -7.78
CA GLN A 195 48.97 -31.98 -6.71
C GLN A 195 49.57 -30.57 -6.81
N GLU A 196 48.78 -29.61 -7.29
CA GLU A 196 49.07 -28.20 -7.09
C GLU A 196 49.03 -27.89 -5.60
N THR A 197 50.10 -27.27 -5.10
CA THR A 197 50.27 -26.98 -3.68
C THR A 197 49.20 -26.01 -3.20
N PRO A 198 48.61 -26.23 -1.99
CA PRO A 198 47.47 -25.47 -1.48
C PRO A 198 47.74 -23.95 -1.30
N SER A 199 49.00 -23.53 -1.34
CA SER A 199 49.41 -22.12 -1.26
C SER A 199 49.03 -21.33 -2.52
N ILE A 200 48.99 -21.95 -3.69
CA ILE A 200 48.64 -21.28 -4.96
C ILE A 200 47.13 -21.00 -5.02
N LEU A 201 46.31 -21.93 -4.52
CA LEU A 201 44.85 -21.77 -4.43
C LEU A 201 44.46 -20.65 -3.46
N ALA A 202 45.11 -20.59 -2.29
CA ALA A 202 44.87 -19.54 -1.29
C ALA A 202 45.22 -18.14 -1.82
N LYS A 203 46.34 -18.02 -2.56
CA LYS A 203 46.76 -16.74 -3.15
C LYS A 203 45.81 -16.27 -4.24
N ARG A 204 45.23 -17.19 -5.03
CA ARG A 204 44.23 -16.89 -6.07
C ARG A 204 42.89 -16.44 -5.47
N MET A 205 42.46 -17.05 -4.35
CA MET A 205 41.22 -16.66 -3.65
C MET A 205 41.32 -15.26 -3.02
N ARG A 206 42.48 -14.90 -2.45
CA ARG A 206 42.68 -13.58 -1.83
C ARG A 206 42.60 -12.43 -2.85
N ARG A 207 43.24 -12.61 -4.02
CA ARG A 207 43.21 -11.63 -5.11
C ARG A 207 41.81 -11.42 -5.69
N ARG A 208 40.98 -12.46 -5.72
CA ARG A 208 39.58 -12.37 -6.18
C ARG A 208 38.67 -11.62 -5.19
N ARG A 209 38.92 -11.75 -3.88
CA ARG A 209 38.21 -10.96 -2.85
C ARG A 209 38.57 -9.49 -2.91
N GLU A 210 39.84 -9.15 -3.11
CA GLU A 210 40.29 -7.76 -3.27
C GLU A 210 39.72 -7.10 -4.53
N GLN A 211 39.65 -7.82 -5.66
CA GLN A 211 39.00 -7.30 -6.87
C GLN A 211 37.50 -7.08 -6.69
N ASN A 212 36.78 -8.02 -6.09
CA ASN A 212 35.35 -7.85 -5.86
C ASN A 212 35.05 -6.70 -4.89
N MET A 213 35.89 -6.51 -3.86
CA MET A 213 35.76 -5.38 -2.94
C MET A 213 35.95 -4.04 -3.65
N TRP A 214 36.96 -3.93 -4.52
CA TRP A 214 37.20 -2.71 -5.31
C TRP A 214 36.03 -2.38 -6.25
N ILE A 215 35.44 -3.37 -6.90
CA ILE A 215 34.27 -3.17 -7.78
C ILE A 215 33.08 -2.63 -6.96
N SER A 216 32.83 -3.17 -5.77
CA SER A 216 31.76 -2.66 -4.89
C SER A 216 32.01 -1.23 -4.41
N VAL A 217 33.25 -0.88 -4.04
CA VAL A 217 33.60 0.48 -3.60
C VAL A 217 33.45 1.48 -4.73
N VAL A 218 33.92 1.16 -5.94
CA VAL A 218 33.76 2.03 -7.12
C VAL A 218 32.28 2.19 -7.49
N GLY A 219 31.50 1.11 -7.46
CA GLY A 219 30.06 1.16 -7.70
C GLY A 219 29.32 2.07 -6.70
N PHE A 220 29.70 2.03 -5.42
CA PHE A 220 29.13 2.90 -4.38
C PHE A 220 29.49 4.37 -4.59
N LEU A 221 30.72 4.69 -5.02
CA LEU A 221 31.10 6.08 -5.30
C LEU A 221 30.37 6.65 -6.51
N ILE A 222 30.14 5.84 -7.56
CA ILE A 222 29.36 6.27 -8.74
C ILE A 222 27.90 6.54 -8.36
N SER A 223 27.26 5.66 -7.56
CA SER A 223 25.88 5.88 -7.13
C SER A 223 25.74 7.12 -6.26
N LEU A 224 26.71 7.39 -5.38
CA LEU A 224 26.77 8.62 -4.59
C LEU A 224 26.83 9.86 -5.50
N GLY A 225 27.68 9.82 -6.53
CA GLY A 225 27.82 10.91 -7.51
C GLY A 225 26.52 11.22 -8.26
N ILE A 226 25.75 10.19 -8.63
CA ILE A 226 24.44 10.38 -9.29
C ILE A 226 23.44 11.05 -8.34
N VAL A 227 23.37 10.61 -7.08
CA VAL A 227 22.48 11.21 -6.08
C VAL A 227 22.86 12.67 -5.80
N PHE A 228 24.15 12.98 -5.66
CA PHE A 228 24.64 14.35 -5.52
C PHE A 228 24.35 15.20 -6.76
N GLY A 229 24.48 14.64 -7.96
CA GLY A 229 24.16 15.33 -9.21
C GLY A 229 22.67 15.68 -9.33
N VAL A 230 21.77 14.75 -8.98
CA VAL A 230 20.32 14.97 -9.02
C VAL A 230 19.90 15.99 -7.95
N THR A 231 20.41 15.88 -6.73
CA THR A 231 20.10 16.83 -5.66
C THR A 231 20.59 18.24 -5.99
N TYR A 232 21.82 18.37 -6.51
CA TYR A 232 22.36 19.65 -6.98
C TYR A 232 21.49 20.25 -8.11
N TYR A 233 21.07 19.44 -9.08
CA TYR A 233 20.20 19.90 -10.16
C TYR A 233 18.83 20.40 -9.66
N LEU A 234 18.24 19.73 -8.66
CA LEU A 234 16.97 20.14 -8.07
C LEU A 234 17.10 21.47 -7.30
N VAL A 235 18.17 21.65 -6.53
CA VAL A 235 18.45 22.93 -5.84
C VAL A 235 18.71 24.06 -6.84
N GLN A 236 19.44 23.78 -7.92
CA GLN A 236 19.68 24.79 -8.95
C GLN A 236 18.38 25.18 -9.68
N ARG A 237 17.45 24.24 -9.85
CA ARG A 237 16.14 24.51 -10.46
C ARG A 237 15.25 25.36 -9.57
N SER A 238 15.25 25.13 -8.25
CA SER A 238 14.46 25.94 -7.31
C SER A 238 14.97 27.37 -7.23
N GLN A 239 16.29 27.60 -7.22
CA GLN A 239 16.86 28.95 -7.23
C GLN A 239 16.49 29.74 -8.50
N LYS A 240 16.48 29.09 -9.67
CA LYS A 240 16.05 29.75 -10.92
C LYS A 240 14.57 30.15 -10.90
N GLN A 241 13.71 29.35 -10.26
CA GLN A 241 12.29 29.69 -10.13
C GLN A 241 12.07 30.90 -9.22
N VAL A 242 12.81 31.00 -8.10
CA VAL A 242 12.73 32.14 -7.18
C VAL A 242 13.17 33.45 -7.87
N ALA A 243 14.24 33.41 -8.66
CA ALA A 243 14.72 34.57 -9.41
C ALA A 243 13.68 35.03 -10.47
N GLN A 244 13.04 34.10 -11.18
CA GLN A 244 12.02 34.44 -12.19
C GLN A 244 10.72 34.99 -11.57
N SER A 245 10.34 34.55 -10.37
CA SER A 245 9.19 35.11 -9.66
C SER A 245 9.45 36.49 -9.04
N ALA A 246 10.71 36.83 -8.76
CA ALA A 246 11.07 38.15 -8.23
C ALA A 246 10.94 39.25 -9.29
N ASP A 247 11.30 38.96 -10.54
CA ASP A 247 11.19 39.92 -11.64
C ASP A 247 9.73 40.08 -12.14
N ALA A 248 8.90 39.03 -12.06
CA ALA A 248 7.51 39.07 -12.52
C ALA A 248 6.57 39.90 -11.63
N ASN A 249 6.96 40.21 -10.39
CA ASN A 249 6.15 40.99 -9.45
C ASN A 249 6.48 42.49 -9.45
N PHE A 250 7.47 42.95 -10.21
CA PHE A 250 7.85 44.37 -10.24
C PHE A 250 7.13 45.21 -11.31
N GLU A 251 6.43 44.60 -12.27
CA GLU A 251 5.76 45.34 -13.36
C GLU A 251 4.28 45.70 -13.10
N ASN A 252 3.70 45.35 -11.94
CA ASN A 252 2.26 45.57 -11.69
C ASN A 252 1.91 46.59 -10.59
N PHE A 253 2.87 47.40 -10.14
CA PHE A 253 2.59 48.52 -9.24
C PHE A 253 2.73 49.86 -9.99
N THR A 254 1.67 50.28 -10.67
CA THR A 254 1.45 51.71 -10.96
C THR A 254 -0.04 52.03 -10.89
N GLN A 255 -0.35 53.00 -10.02
CA GLN A 255 -1.61 53.73 -9.81
C GLN A 255 -2.75 53.03 -9.05
N GLU A 256 -2.74 53.24 -7.73
CA GLU A 256 -3.95 53.24 -6.89
C GLU A 256 -4.16 54.67 -6.33
N PRO A 257 -5.37 55.26 -6.43
CA PRO A 257 -5.62 56.64 -6.02
C PRO A 257 -5.86 56.78 -4.51
N ALA A 258 -5.51 57.97 -4.00
CA ALA A 258 -5.46 58.34 -2.58
C ALA A 258 -6.76 58.13 -1.78
N PRO A 259 -6.69 57.66 -0.52
CA PRO A 259 -7.83 57.64 0.40
C PRO A 259 -8.04 58.99 1.11
N PRO A 260 -9.30 59.35 1.46
CA PRO A 260 -9.62 60.56 2.20
C PRO A 260 -9.24 60.48 3.68
N SER A 261 -8.81 61.62 4.20
CA SER A 261 -8.42 61.90 5.57
C SER A 261 -9.55 61.62 6.59
N GLN A 262 -9.29 60.74 7.55
CA GLN A 262 -10.09 60.64 8.78
C GLN A 262 -9.27 61.07 9.99
N ALA A 263 -9.95 61.87 10.82
CA ALA A 263 -9.39 62.65 11.90
C ALA A 263 -9.02 61.80 13.12
N SER A 264 -7.94 62.25 13.76
CA SER A 264 -7.40 61.80 15.04
C SER A 264 -8.42 61.79 16.19
N GLY A 265 -8.32 60.76 17.03
CA GLY A 265 -9.01 60.68 18.31
C GLY A 265 -8.43 59.58 19.20
N LEU A 266 -7.22 59.79 19.72
CA LEU A 266 -6.67 59.03 20.86
C LEU A 266 -7.16 59.66 22.17
N PRO A 267 -7.31 58.85 23.23
CA PRO A 267 -6.55 59.17 24.43
C PRO A 267 -5.62 58.02 24.85
N GLN A 268 -4.44 58.43 25.30
CA GLN A 268 -3.36 57.61 25.85
C GLN A 268 -3.75 57.02 27.20
N VAL A 269 -3.30 55.80 27.50
CA VAL A 269 -3.09 55.33 28.87
C VAL A 269 -1.66 54.84 29.01
N ILE A 270 -0.99 55.49 29.95
CA ILE A 270 0.40 55.37 30.37
C ILE A 270 0.45 54.43 31.59
N GLY A 271 1.47 53.57 31.63
CA GLY A 271 2.05 53.07 32.87
C GLY A 271 1.77 51.61 33.19
N LEU A 272 2.83 50.79 33.20
CA LEU A 272 3.26 49.93 34.31
C LEU A 272 4.31 48.92 33.82
N GLU A 273 5.57 49.29 33.98
CA GLU A 273 6.67 48.41 34.42
C GLU A 273 7.06 48.89 35.85
N PRO A 274 7.92 48.23 36.66
CA PRO A 274 8.67 46.97 36.47
C PRO A 274 8.68 46.02 37.71
N ASP A 275 9.39 44.89 37.53
CA ASP A 275 10.18 44.10 38.51
C ASP A 275 9.51 43.40 39.71
N VAL A 276 9.86 42.12 39.95
CA VAL A 276 10.88 41.67 40.93
C VAL A 276 11.09 40.13 40.80
N ASP A 277 12.36 39.73 40.85
CA ASP A 277 12.93 38.38 40.94
C ASP A 277 12.47 37.50 42.14
N VAL A 278 12.99 36.27 42.17
CA VAL A 278 13.48 35.49 43.34
C VAL A 278 12.74 34.15 43.65
N PHE A 279 13.58 33.12 43.92
CA PHE A 279 13.37 31.73 44.42
C PHE A 279 13.11 30.67 43.34
N ASN A 280 14.02 29.76 42.95
CA ASN A 280 15.08 29.00 43.63
C ASN A 280 14.66 28.37 44.96
N SER A 281 14.22 27.09 44.92
CA SER A 281 14.56 26.05 45.90
C SER A 281 14.00 24.68 45.47
N ASN A 282 14.92 23.76 45.14
CA ASN A 282 14.80 22.32 45.36
C ASN A 282 15.09 22.06 46.87
N PRO A 283 14.52 21.04 47.54
CA PRO A 283 15.28 19.78 47.65
C PRO A 283 14.42 18.50 47.84
N ALA A 284 15.17 17.39 47.89
CA ALA A 284 14.78 16.00 48.08
C ALA A 284 14.17 15.62 49.45
N GLU A 285 13.34 14.57 49.45
CA GLU A 285 13.08 13.59 50.54
C GLU A 285 12.72 12.26 49.83
N LEU A 286 13.43 11.13 49.94
CA LEU A 286 13.79 10.25 51.08
C LEU A 286 12.59 9.82 51.93
N ILE A 287 11.92 8.72 51.52
CA ILE A 287 11.23 7.81 52.46
C ILE A 287 11.54 6.36 52.10
N ASP A 288 12.40 5.78 52.96
CA ASP A 288 12.60 4.37 53.22
C ASP A 288 11.36 3.80 53.94
N GLY A 289 10.96 2.56 53.66
CA GLY A 289 9.73 1.98 54.22
C GLY A 289 9.59 0.47 54.06
N ASN A 290 10.47 -0.25 54.75
CA ASN A 290 10.49 -1.70 54.95
C ASN A 290 9.38 -2.19 55.93
N ALA A 291 8.58 -3.18 55.55
CA ALA A 291 7.85 -4.13 56.44
C ALA A 291 7.13 -5.20 55.56
N THR A 292 7.53 -6.48 55.50
CA THR A 292 7.48 -7.56 56.52
C THR A 292 6.07 -8.15 56.74
N MET A 293 5.92 -9.40 56.26
CA MET A 293 5.14 -10.55 56.79
C MET A 293 3.60 -10.51 56.97
N ALA A 294 2.94 -11.46 56.30
CA ALA A 294 1.89 -12.40 56.77
C ALA A 294 1.28 -13.05 55.51
N GLU A 295 1.27 -14.35 55.21
CA GLU A 295 1.20 -15.62 55.95
C GLU A 295 0.09 -15.69 57.01
N SER A 296 -1.08 -16.15 56.57
CA SER A 296 -2.11 -16.95 57.29
C SER A 296 -3.33 -17.00 56.35
N ALA A 297 -3.83 -18.15 55.89
CA ALA A 297 -4.36 -19.34 56.57
C ALA A 297 -5.87 -19.45 56.27
N ASP A 298 -6.23 -20.64 55.84
CA ASP A 298 -7.52 -21.35 55.86
C ASP A 298 -8.73 -20.78 56.64
N GLY A 299 -9.90 -21.15 56.12
CA GLY A 299 -11.20 -21.21 56.81
C GLY A 299 -12.16 -20.11 56.36
N GLN A 300 -13.45 -20.33 56.16
CA GLN A 300 -14.34 -21.42 56.51
C GLN A 300 -15.67 -21.25 55.75
N ASP A 301 -16.38 -22.36 55.66
CA ASP A 301 -17.81 -22.50 55.39
C ASP A 301 -18.73 -21.36 55.88
N SER A 302 -19.70 -21.01 55.05
CA SER A 302 -21.06 -20.54 55.42
C SER A 302 -21.92 -20.63 54.15
N GLU A 303 -22.74 -21.67 53.97
CA GLU A 303 -24.04 -21.93 54.62
C GLU A 303 -25.19 -21.07 54.04
N ALA A 304 -26.17 -21.81 53.51
CA ALA A 304 -27.61 -21.54 53.40
C ALA A 304 -28.17 -20.47 52.42
N LEU A 305 -28.99 -21.01 51.50
CA LEU A 305 -30.10 -20.41 50.76
C LEU A 305 -31.02 -19.49 51.62
N PRO A 306 -31.74 -18.55 51.00
CA PRO A 306 -33.15 -18.88 50.72
C PRO A 306 -33.64 -18.46 49.31
N GLN A 307 -34.52 -19.31 48.78
CA GLN A 307 -35.48 -19.01 47.72
C GLN A 307 -36.40 -17.83 48.11
N PRO A 308 -36.83 -17.03 47.12
CA PRO A 308 -38.16 -16.47 47.13
C PRO A 308 -39.04 -17.11 46.05
N ALA A 309 -40.19 -17.63 46.50
CA ALA A 309 -41.33 -18.06 45.70
C ALA A 309 -42.24 -16.84 45.37
N PRO A 310 -43.44 -17.01 44.78
CA PRO A 310 -43.81 -16.42 43.50
C PRO A 310 -44.86 -15.28 43.58
N GLU A 311 -45.16 -14.70 42.40
CA GLU A 311 -46.50 -14.21 42.00
C GLU A 311 -46.97 -12.85 42.54
N LEU A 312 -47.00 -11.83 41.66
CA LEU A 312 -48.08 -10.83 41.61
C LEU A 312 -48.33 -10.37 40.16
N LEU A 313 -49.48 -10.78 39.63
CA LEU A 313 -50.13 -10.26 38.43
C LEU A 313 -50.51 -8.79 38.62
N PRO A 314 -50.31 -7.90 37.63
CA PRO A 314 -51.00 -6.62 37.60
C PRO A 314 -52.44 -6.75 37.04
N PRO A 315 -53.39 -5.96 37.53
CA PRO A 315 -54.82 -6.06 37.19
C PRO A 315 -55.11 -5.60 35.76
N SER A 316 -56.00 -6.34 35.09
CA SER A 316 -56.68 -5.94 33.87
C SER A 316 -57.43 -4.63 34.10
N THR A 317 -56.96 -3.54 33.48
CA THR A 317 -57.71 -2.29 33.42
C THR A 317 -58.65 -2.36 32.22
N THR A 318 -59.93 -2.56 32.51
CA THR A 318 -61.05 -2.37 31.59
C THR A 318 -61.08 -0.92 31.12
N ILE A 319 -60.83 -0.68 29.83
CA ILE A 319 -60.99 0.64 29.21
C ILE A 319 -62.40 0.72 28.62
N GLN A 320 -63.20 1.67 29.12
CA GLN A 320 -64.50 2.05 28.58
C GLN A 320 -64.37 2.62 27.15
N PRO A 321 -65.34 2.38 26.26
CA PRO A 321 -65.46 3.09 25.00
C PRO A 321 -66.04 4.49 25.26
N THR A 322 -65.18 5.50 25.34
CA THR A 322 -65.62 6.90 25.36
C THR A 322 -65.82 7.38 23.92
N GLU A 323 -67.02 7.89 23.69
CA GLU A 323 -67.56 8.34 22.43
C GLU A 323 -66.70 9.43 21.77
N THR A 324 -66.56 9.25 20.46
CA THR A 324 -66.05 10.13 19.43
C THR A 324 -66.65 11.55 19.47
N PRO A 325 -65.86 12.61 19.76
CA PRO A 325 -66.15 13.95 19.27
C PRO A 325 -65.57 14.16 17.86
N ALA A 326 -66.35 14.85 17.04
CA ALA A 326 -66.16 15.09 15.62
C ALA A 326 -64.79 15.71 15.23
N PRO A 327 -64.28 15.42 14.01
CA PRO A 327 -63.01 15.94 13.53
C PRO A 327 -63.10 17.45 13.23
N THR A 328 -62.53 18.26 14.12
CA THR A 328 -62.15 19.63 13.78
C THR A 328 -60.98 19.59 12.80
N LEU A 329 -61.26 19.93 11.55
CA LEU A 329 -60.28 20.21 10.50
C LEU A 329 -59.32 21.30 11.00
N SER A 330 -58.17 20.88 11.54
CA SER A 330 -57.06 21.78 11.86
C SER A 330 -56.19 22.00 10.61
N PRO A 331 -55.72 23.24 10.42
CA PRO A 331 -55.22 23.73 9.15
C PRO A 331 -53.80 23.23 8.87
N GLU A 332 -53.56 23.05 7.57
CA GLU A 332 -52.29 23.32 6.91
C GLU A 332 -51.08 22.57 7.48
N LYS A 333 -50.90 21.37 6.94
CA LYS A 333 -49.68 20.58 6.89
C LYS A 333 -48.53 21.48 6.38
N GLU A 334 -47.88 22.18 7.32
CA GLU A 334 -46.65 22.92 7.10
C GLU A 334 -45.66 21.93 6.47
N MET A 335 -45.38 22.12 5.17
CA MET A 335 -44.35 21.36 4.46
C MET A 335 -43.06 21.59 5.24
N VAL A 336 -42.62 20.58 6.00
CA VAL A 336 -41.27 20.49 6.52
C VAL A 336 -40.37 20.56 5.31
N ALA A 337 -39.91 21.77 4.98
CA ALA A 337 -38.93 21.99 3.94
C ALA A 337 -37.71 21.17 4.35
N THR A 338 -37.48 20.07 3.64
CA THR A 338 -36.25 19.29 3.72
C THR A 338 -35.14 20.29 3.44
N ALA A 339 -34.52 20.82 4.49
CA ALA A 339 -33.48 21.81 4.36
C ALA A 339 -32.31 21.15 3.64
N GLU A 340 -32.25 21.34 2.32
CA GLU A 340 -31.17 20.80 1.51
C GLU A 340 -29.87 21.48 1.93
N LEU A 341 -28.87 20.67 2.26
CA LEU A 341 -27.57 21.15 2.68
C LEU A 341 -26.98 22.01 1.56
N THR A 342 -26.53 23.22 1.90
CA THR A 342 -25.84 24.10 0.93
C THR A 342 -24.57 23.42 0.42
N GLU A 343 -24.16 23.73 -0.82
CA GLU A 343 -22.93 23.17 -1.40
C GLU A 343 -21.69 23.47 -0.54
N ALA A 344 -21.63 24.67 0.05
CA ALA A 344 -20.57 25.08 0.95
C ALA A 344 -20.47 24.19 2.20
N GLN A 345 -21.61 23.82 2.80
CA GLN A 345 -21.66 22.90 3.95
C GLN A 345 -21.24 21.48 3.56
N LYS A 346 -21.62 21.00 2.37
CA LYS A 346 -21.17 19.69 1.85
C LYS A 346 -19.65 19.65 1.68
N GLN A 347 -19.07 20.69 1.06
CA GLN A 347 -17.63 20.80 0.86
C GLN A 347 -16.86 20.90 2.18
N ALA A 348 -17.34 21.72 3.12
CA ALA A 348 -16.72 21.84 4.44
C ALA A 348 -16.73 20.49 5.20
N TRP A 349 -17.83 19.75 5.09
CA TRP A 349 -17.95 18.41 5.68
C TRP A 349 -16.98 17.40 5.06
N GLU A 350 -16.88 17.36 3.72
CA GLU A 350 -15.94 16.48 3.02
C GLU A 350 -14.49 16.80 3.37
N GLN A 351 -14.14 18.08 3.47
CA GLN A 351 -12.82 18.54 3.91
C GLN A 351 -12.54 18.08 5.35
N ALA A 352 -13.49 18.25 6.27
CA ALA A 352 -13.35 17.79 7.65
C ALA A 352 -13.13 16.26 7.70
N LEU A 353 -13.91 15.46 6.97
CA LEU A 353 -13.71 14.01 6.91
C LEU A 353 -12.36 13.63 6.29
N SER A 354 -11.87 14.38 5.31
CA SER A 354 -10.55 14.12 4.71
C SER A 354 -9.41 14.32 5.72
N ILE A 355 -9.46 15.39 6.53
CA ILE A 355 -8.50 15.67 7.59
C ILE A 355 -8.51 14.54 8.63
N VAL A 356 -9.70 14.08 9.03
CA VAL A 356 -9.81 12.99 10.01
C VAL A 356 -9.25 11.69 9.44
N ARG A 357 -9.57 11.36 8.18
CA ARG A 357 -9.01 10.17 7.51
C ARG A 357 -7.49 10.24 7.39
N GLU A 358 -6.94 11.42 7.13
CA GLU A 358 -5.49 11.65 7.12
C GLU A 358 -4.88 11.46 8.51
N GLN A 359 -5.48 12.04 9.56
CA GLN A 359 -5.03 11.87 10.94
C GLN A 359 -5.08 10.41 11.39
N LEU A 360 -6.16 9.69 11.06
CA LEU A 360 -6.28 8.24 11.28
C LEU A 360 -5.19 7.48 10.50
N GLY A 361 -4.92 7.89 9.26
CA GLY A 361 -3.85 7.33 8.42
C GLY A 361 -2.45 7.50 9.00
N ASN A 362 -2.23 8.64 9.65
CA ASN A 362 -0.99 8.99 10.35
C ASN A 362 -0.94 8.45 11.78
N GLN A 363 -1.92 7.64 12.20
CA GLN A 363 -2.04 7.06 13.53
C GLN A 363 -2.11 8.11 14.66
N GLN A 364 -2.66 9.28 14.38
CA GLN A 364 -2.83 10.38 15.33
C GLN A 364 -4.21 10.31 16.00
N TYR A 365 -4.56 9.16 16.58
CA TYR A 365 -5.90 8.90 17.10
C TYR A 365 -6.32 9.89 18.21
N ALA A 366 -5.38 10.28 19.06
CA ALA A 366 -5.63 11.17 20.20
C ALA A 366 -5.81 12.65 19.83
N SER A 367 -5.39 13.08 18.62
CA SER A 367 -5.50 14.48 18.19
C SER A 367 -6.81 14.81 17.47
N ILE A 368 -7.68 13.81 17.28
CA ILE A 368 -8.94 14.00 16.56
C ILE A 368 -9.99 14.56 17.53
N ASP A 369 -10.44 15.79 17.29
CA ASP A 369 -11.52 16.40 18.05
C ASP A 369 -12.90 15.94 17.52
N TRP A 370 -13.32 14.76 17.99
CA TRP A 370 -14.62 14.18 17.64
C TRP A 370 -15.80 15.06 18.07
N GLN A 371 -15.66 15.90 19.10
CA GLN A 371 -16.75 16.76 19.57
C GLN A 371 -16.96 17.95 18.64
N ALA A 372 -15.87 18.59 18.20
CA ALA A 372 -15.93 19.64 17.19
C ALA A 372 -16.56 19.12 15.88
N LEU A 373 -16.20 17.92 15.44
CA LEU A 373 -16.77 17.31 14.22
C LEU A 373 -18.27 17.00 14.36
N ARG A 374 -18.70 16.47 15.51
CA ARG A 374 -20.13 16.24 15.77
C ARG A 374 -20.96 17.52 15.71
N SER A 375 -20.40 18.66 16.13
CA SER A 375 -21.09 19.96 16.04
C SER A 375 -21.28 20.47 14.61
N GLN A 376 -20.48 19.97 13.65
CA GLN A 376 -20.59 20.30 12.22
C GLN A 376 -21.56 19.38 11.47
N ALA A 377 -21.86 18.19 12.02
CA ALA A 377 -22.79 17.25 11.44
C ALA A 377 -24.23 17.77 11.57
N SER A 378 -24.81 18.20 10.45
CA SER A 378 -26.18 18.72 10.42
C SER A 378 -27.21 17.66 10.03
N LEU A 379 -26.78 16.60 9.33
CA LEU A 379 -27.66 15.51 8.91
C LEU A 379 -27.50 14.26 9.82
N PRO A 380 -28.57 13.46 9.98
CA PRO A 380 -28.48 12.16 10.64
C PRO A 380 -27.48 11.21 9.97
N SER A 381 -27.37 11.24 8.64
CA SER A 381 -26.38 10.43 7.90
C SER A 381 -24.95 10.84 8.22
N GLN A 382 -24.65 12.15 8.27
CA GLN A 382 -23.34 12.68 8.64
C GLN A 382 -22.94 12.26 10.06
N THR A 383 -23.90 12.29 10.99
CA THR A 383 -23.68 11.85 12.38
C THR A 383 -23.37 10.35 12.43
N ALA A 384 -24.15 9.54 11.71
CA ALA A 384 -23.90 8.09 11.63
C ALA A 384 -22.54 7.78 10.99
N ASP A 385 -22.13 8.51 9.96
CA ASP A 385 -20.83 8.33 9.30
C ASP A 385 -19.67 8.67 10.25
N LEU A 386 -19.78 9.77 11.02
CA LEU A 386 -18.80 10.09 12.06
C LEU A 386 -18.73 9.04 13.16
N GLU A 387 -19.87 8.57 13.66
CA GLU A 387 -19.90 7.55 14.70
C GLU A 387 -19.21 6.27 14.24
N ARG A 388 -19.42 5.85 12.97
CA ARG A 388 -18.71 4.70 12.40
C ARG A 388 -17.22 4.95 12.31
N LEU A 389 -16.80 6.11 11.81
CA LEU A 389 -15.39 6.47 11.68
C LEU A 389 -14.71 6.53 13.05
N GLU A 390 -15.39 7.06 14.07
CA GLU A 390 -14.90 7.11 15.45
C GLU A 390 -14.75 5.72 16.05
N ARG A 391 -15.75 4.83 15.87
CA ARG A 391 -15.65 3.44 16.34
C ARG A 391 -14.48 2.71 15.69
N LEU A 392 -14.30 2.86 14.37
CA LEU A 392 -13.14 2.31 13.67
C LEU A 392 -11.82 2.92 14.15
N GLY A 393 -11.79 4.23 14.40
CA GLY A 393 -10.63 4.92 14.96
C GLY A 393 -10.24 4.38 16.34
N LYS A 394 -11.21 4.13 17.23
CA LYS A 394 -11.00 3.53 18.54
C LYS A 394 -10.45 2.10 18.43
N LEU A 395 -11.07 1.26 17.58
CA LEU A 395 -10.60 -0.10 17.33
C LEU A 395 -9.16 -0.14 16.80
N ALA A 396 -8.79 0.78 15.91
CA ALA A 396 -7.44 0.91 15.40
C ALA A 396 -6.44 1.39 16.48
N ALA A 397 -6.86 2.34 17.33
CA ALA A 397 -6.07 2.83 18.45
C ALA A 397 -5.81 1.72 19.50
N ASP A 398 -6.80 0.88 19.80
CA ASP A 398 -6.68 -0.26 20.71
C ASP A 398 -5.68 -1.31 20.18
N LEU A 399 -5.66 -1.56 18.87
CA LEU A 399 -4.64 -2.43 18.29
C LEU A 399 -3.25 -1.78 18.36
N GLN A 400 -3.16 -0.46 18.14
CA GLN A 400 -1.88 0.26 18.19
C GLN A 400 -1.30 0.25 19.62
N SER A 401 -2.12 0.44 20.66
CA SER A 401 -1.68 0.33 22.05
C SER A 401 -1.21 -1.10 22.35
N THR A 402 -1.97 -2.11 21.91
CA THR A 402 -1.58 -3.53 21.99
C THR A 402 -0.26 -3.79 21.27
N LEU A 403 0.00 -3.16 20.14
CA LEU A 403 1.26 -3.28 19.40
C LEU A 403 2.44 -2.68 20.20
N VAL A 404 2.24 -1.50 20.79
CA VAL A 404 3.26 -0.86 21.62
C VAL A 404 3.57 -1.72 22.85
N ASP A 405 2.55 -2.26 23.51
CA ASP A 405 2.72 -3.16 24.65
C ASP A 405 3.37 -4.48 24.25
N ALA A 406 2.98 -5.04 23.10
CA ALA A 406 3.60 -6.23 22.53
C ALA A 406 5.09 -6.02 22.28
N ILE A 407 5.52 -4.82 21.87
CA ILE A 407 6.92 -4.48 21.61
C ILE A 407 7.68 -4.26 22.92
N ARG A 408 7.08 -3.55 23.88
CA ARG A 408 7.68 -3.32 25.21
C ARG A 408 7.92 -4.62 25.98
N GLY A 409 7.06 -5.61 25.80
CA GLY A 409 7.17 -6.91 26.45
C GLY A 409 8.25 -7.84 25.87
N ARG A 410 9.01 -7.43 24.85
CA ARG A 410 9.96 -8.31 24.13
C ARG A 410 11.39 -8.10 24.56
N ALA A 411 12.08 -9.20 24.80
CA ALA A 411 13.52 -9.22 24.98
C ALA A 411 14.25 -9.39 23.63
N GLY A 412 15.45 -8.81 23.54
CA GLY A 412 16.36 -9.03 22.41
C GLY A 412 16.70 -10.52 22.25
N GLY A 413 16.66 -11.02 21.02
CA GLY A 413 16.94 -12.41 20.66
C GLY A 413 15.69 -13.28 20.50
N GLU A 414 14.50 -12.82 20.93
CA GLU A 414 13.25 -13.53 20.69
C GLU A 414 12.94 -13.63 19.19
N THR A 415 12.30 -14.72 18.77
CA THR A 415 11.93 -14.91 17.35
C THR A 415 10.43 -15.14 17.19
N PHE A 416 9.87 -14.64 16.10
CA PHE A 416 8.47 -14.84 15.73
C PHE A 416 8.34 -15.04 14.22
N HIS A 417 7.19 -15.54 13.78
CA HIS A 417 6.95 -15.85 12.36
C HIS A 417 5.96 -14.85 11.74
N VAL A 418 6.27 -14.43 10.52
CA VAL A 418 5.38 -13.63 9.67
C VAL A 418 5.15 -14.41 8.38
N GLY A 419 4.05 -15.16 8.33
CA GLY A 419 3.83 -16.16 7.30
C GLY A 419 4.92 -17.25 7.36
N ALA A 420 5.70 -17.40 6.29
CA ALA A 420 6.79 -18.37 6.22
C ALA A 420 8.15 -17.82 6.70
N THR A 421 8.25 -16.52 6.99
CA THR A 421 9.51 -15.87 7.33
C THR A 421 9.67 -15.78 8.84
N GLN A 422 10.76 -16.32 9.39
CA GLN A 422 11.15 -16.12 10.79
C GLN A 422 11.90 -14.79 10.95
N LEU A 423 11.47 -13.98 11.90
CA LEU A 423 12.07 -12.71 12.26
C LEU A 423 12.63 -12.78 13.69
N GLY A 424 13.78 -12.17 13.93
CA GLY A 424 14.33 -11.99 15.27
C GLY A 424 14.09 -10.58 15.78
N PHE A 425 13.63 -10.42 17.01
CA PHE A 425 13.59 -9.13 17.69
C PHE A 425 15.00 -8.79 18.20
N VAL A 426 15.52 -7.60 17.89
CA VAL A 426 16.86 -7.18 18.33
C VAL A 426 16.73 -6.18 19.47
N GLU A 427 16.03 -5.08 19.23
CA GLU A 427 15.82 -4.00 20.18
C GLU A 427 14.61 -3.16 19.76
N SER A 428 14.02 -2.43 20.72
CA SER A 428 12.99 -1.42 20.48
C SER A 428 13.36 -0.11 21.13
N ASN A 429 12.99 0.98 20.45
CA ASN A 429 13.02 2.35 20.94
C ASN A 429 11.60 2.95 20.87
N GLU A 430 11.37 4.11 21.48
CA GLU A 430 10.04 4.76 21.59
C GLU A 430 9.30 4.95 20.26
N GLY A 431 10.02 5.06 19.13
CA GLY A 431 9.43 5.27 17.80
C GLY A 431 9.79 4.21 16.76
N SER A 432 10.59 3.20 17.10
CA SER A 432 11.15 2.28 16.11
C SER A 432 11.56 0.94 16.68
N ILE A 433 11.49 -0.11 15.87
CA ILE A 433 11.98 -1.44 16.21
C ILE A 433 13.08 -1.89 15.26
N THR A 434 14.07 -2.60 15.77
CA THR A 434 15.10 -3.26 14.96
C THR A 434 14.83 -4.75 14.95
N LEU A 435 14.63 -5.31 13.76
CA LEU A 435 14.36 -6.72 13.55
C LEU A 435 15.47 -7.36 12.72
N LYS A 436 15.84 -8.59 13.04
CA LYS A 436 16.73 -9.42 12.26
C LYS A 436 15.92 -10.15 11.19
N VAL A 437 16.08 -9.72 9.94
CA VAL A 437 15.43 -10.28 8.75
C VAL A 437 16.50 -10.96 7.89
N SER A 438 16.37 -12.26 7.63
CA SER A 438 17.30 -13.01 6.76
C SER A 438 18.79 -12.85 7.15
N GLY A 439 19.06 -12.74 8.44
CA GLY A 439 20.42 -12.60 8.99
C GLY A 439 20.94 -11.16 9.11
N GLY A 440 20.25 -10.16 8.55
CA GLY A 440 20.60 -8.74 8.67
C GLY A 440 19.68 -7.98 9.63
N ASN A 441 20.19 -6.93 10.27
CA ASN A 441 19.38 -6.07 11.12
C ASN A 441 18.72 -4.97 10.27
N GLN A 442 17.40 -4.85 10.36
CA GLN A 442 16.61 -3.85 9.68
C GLN A 442 15.79 -3.06 10.70
N ARG A 443 15.91 -1.73 10.65
CA ARG A 443 15.16 -0.82 11.52
C ARG A 443 13.89 -0.37 10.82
N PHE A 444 12.77 -0.45 11.52
CA PHE A 444 11.45 0.00 11.07
C PHE A 444 10.92 1.07 12.02
N LEU A 445 10.34 2.14 11.49
CA LEU A 445 9.54 3.06 12.28
C LEU A 445 8.21 2.39 12.62
N LEU A 446 7.69 2.61 13.83
CA LEU A 446 6.40 2.02 14.26
C LEU A 446 5.25 2.41 13.32
N THR A 447 5.25 3.66 12.84
CA THR A 447 4.25 4.19 11.91
C THR A 447 4.37 3.64 10.49
N GLN A 448 5.53 3.09 10.13
CA GLN A 448 5.82 2.54 8.79
C GLN A 448 6.05 1.03 8.82
N LEU A 449 5.66 0.38 9.92
CA LEU A 449 5.87 -1.04 10.10
C LEU A 449 5.03 -1.81 9.06
N PRO A 450 5.61 -2.77 8.31
CA PRO A 450 4.80 -3.58 7.40
C PRO A 450 3.64 -4.25 8.14
N VAL A 451 2.43 -4.16 7.58
CA VAL A 451 1.18 -4.62 8.22
C VAL A 451 1.32 -6.05 8.75
N GLY A 452 1.91 -6.97 7.99
CA GLY A 452 2.08 -8.36 8.42
C GLY A 452 2.96 -8.52 9.67
N ILE A 453 3.96 -7.66 9.85
CA ILE A 453 4.82 -7.66 11.05
C ILE A 453 4.04 -7.08 12.23
N ALA A 454 3.31 -5.98 12.03
CA ALA A 454 2.49 -5.37 13.07
C ALA A 454 1.44 -6.36 13.61
N LEU A 455 0.73 -7.05 12.73
CA LEU A 455 -0.28 -8.05 13.12
C LEU A 455 0.35 -9.25 13.82
N ALA A 456 1.49 -9.77 13.35
CA ALA A 456 2.15 -10.88 14.01
C ALA A 456 2.64 -10.52 15.43
N LEU A 457 3.08 -9.27 15.64
CA LEU A 457 3.46 -8.79 16.97
C LEU A 457 2.25 -8.72 17.90
N THR A 458 1.12 -8.18 17.43
CA THR A 458 -0.10 -8.09 18.24
C THR A 458 -0.75 -9.46 18.47
N ASP A 459 -0.69 -10.38 17.50
CA ASP A 459 -1.23 -11.75 17.65
C ASP A 459 -0.64 -12.44 18.88
N MET A 460 0.64 -12.19 19.17
CA MET A 460 1.32 -12.79 20.31
C MET A 460 1.03 -12.12 21.66
N ALA A 461 0.56 -10.87 21.65
CA ALA A 461 0.22 -10.13 22.87
C ALA A 461 -1.30 -10.06 23.11
N ASN A 462 -2.09 -10.52 22.14
CA ASN A 462 -3.53 -10.33 22.15
C ASN A 462 -4.18 -11.04 23.35
N ARG A 463 -5.06 -10.31 24.03
CA ARG A 463 -5.91 -10.79 25.12
C ARG A 463 -7.41 -10.57 24.84
N ALA A 464 -7.74 -9.88 23.75
CA ALA A 464 -9.12 -9.57 23.40
C ALA A 464 -9.85 -10.83 22.89
N PRO A 465 -11.17 -10.92 23.11
CA PRO A 465 -12.01 -11.92 22.46
C PRO A 465 -11.79 -11.92 20.94
N LEU A 466 -11.91 -13.09 20.32
CA LEU A 466 -11.56 -13.28 18.90
C LEU A 466 -12.26 -12.27 17.98
N GLY A 467 -13.56 -12.04 18.15
CA GLY A 467 -14.32 -11.11 17.33
C GLY A 467 -13.85 -9.65 17.47
N ASP A 468 -13.62 -9.19 18.70
CA ASP A 468 -13.10 -7.85 18.96
C ASP A 468 -11.71 -7.68 18.37
N TYR A 469 -10.86 -8.69 18.52
CA TYR A 469 -9.52 -8.68 17.98
C TYR A 469 -9.52 -8.61 16.44
N GLN A 470 -10.38 -9.38 15.77
CA GLN A 470 -10.53 -9.33 14.32
C GLN A 470 -11.02 -7.95 13.84
N ALA A 471 -11.92 -7.32 14.58
CA ALA A 471 -12.37 -5.95 14.31
C ALA A 471 -11.25 -4.93 14.44
N GLN A 472 -10.46 -5.02 15.51
CA GLN A 472 -9.27 -4.20 15.75
C GLN A 472 -8.24 -4.36 14.63
N GLN A 473 -7.93 -5.61 14.23
CA GLN A 473 -7.06 -5.89 13.09
C GLN A 473 -7.58 -5.26 11.80
N ALA A 474 -8.88 -5.42 11.49
CA ALA A 474 -9.47 -4.87 10.28
C ALA A 474 -9.39 -3.33 10.25
N ALA A 475 -9.76 -2.67 11.35
CA ALA A 475 -9.73 -1.21 11.47
C ALA A 475 -8.30 -0.66 11.37
N PHE A 476 -7.33 -1.32 12.02
CA PHE A 476 -5.92 -0.94 11.91
C PHE A 476 -5.42 -1.05 10.47
N ILE A 477 -5.71 -2.16 9.76
CA ILE A 477 -5.30 -2.34 8.36
C ILE A 477 -5.94 -1.28 7.46
N LEU A 478 -7.21 -0.93 7.70
CA LEU A 478 -7.94 0.08 6.94
C LEU A 478 -7.20 1.43 6.96
N PHE A 479 -6.72 1.86 8.13
CA PHE A 479 -6.03 3.14 8.27
C PHE A 479 -4.51 3.06 8.08
N HIS A 480 -3.91 1.87 8.07
CA HIS A 480 -2.45 1.75 7.99
C HIS A 480 -1.85 2.41 6.71
N PRO A 481 -0.76 3.21 6.80
CA PRO A 481 -0.19 3.91 5.64
C PRO A 481 0.46 2.95 4.64
N ALA A 482 1.05 1.85 5.11
CA ALA A 482 1.63 0.79 4.27
C ALA A 482 0.61 -0.26 3.79
N ARG A 483 -0.70 0.07 3.74
CA ARG A 483 -1.72 -0.87 3.28
C ARG A 483 -1.62 -1.13 1.77
N ASN A 484 -1.98 -2.34 1.35
CA ASN A 484 -2.09 -2.73 -0.05
C ASN A 484 -3.43 -3.44 -0.30
N GLN A 485 -3.78 -3.71 -1.57
CA GLN A 485 -5.06 -4.36 -1.92
C GLN A 485 -5.26 -5.72 -1.25
N LEU A 486 -4.18 -6.49 -1.07
CA LEU A 486 -4.25 -7.78 -0.38
C LEU A 486 -4.60 -7.60 1.10
N ALA A 487 -3.98 -6.63 1.76
CA ALA A 487 -4.26 -6.27 3.14
C ALA A 487 -5.72 -5.79 3.30
N LEU A 488 -6.22 -4.96 2.39
CA LEU A 488 -7.62 -4.51 2.40
C LEU A 488 -8.60 -5.68 2.24
N ARG A 489 -8.35 -6.63 1.34
CA ARG A 489 -9.17 -7.85 1.21
C ARG A 489 -9.15 -8.68 2.49
N ARG A 490 -7.99 -8.80 3.13
CA ARG A 490 -7.89 -9.46 4.44
C ARG A 490 -8.70 -8.72 5.50
N ALA A 491 -8.60 -7.39 5.55
CA ALA A 491 -9.36 -6.56 6.48
C ALA A 491 -10.87 -6.73 6.29
N GLN A 492 -11.35 -6.77 5.04
CA GLN A 492 -12.74 -7.09 4.70
C GLN A 492 -13.19 -8.47 5.20
N GLY A 493 -12.33 -9.48 5.07
CA GLY A 493 -12.60 -10.82 5.64
C GLY A 493 -12.72 -10.76 7.16
N LEU A 494 -11.74 -10.13 7.83
CA LEU A 494 -11.69 -10.02 9.28
C LEU A 494 -12.90 -9.29 9.86
N ILE A 495 -13.33 -8.16 9.27
CA ILE A 495 -14.49 -7.44 9.79
C ILE A 495 -15.81 -8.21 9.58
N ARG A 496 -15.95 -8.98 8.49
CA ARG A 496 -17.11 -9.84 8.27
C ARG A 496 -17.16 -10.99 9.27
N GLU A 497 -16.02 -11.57 9.60
CA GLU A 497 -15.90 -12.59 10.65
C GLU A 497 -16.25 -12.00 12.02
N ALA A 498 -15.74 -10.81 12.35
CA ALA A 498 -16.09 -10.10 13.58
C ALA A 498 -17.58 -9.80 13.70
N VAL A 499 -18.22 -9.39 12.60
CA VAL A 499 -19.67 -9.19 12.50
C VAL A 499 -20.43 -10.52 12.70
N ALA A 500 -19.98 -11.60 12.06
CA ALA A 500 -20.60 -12.92 12.22
C ALA A 500 -20.51 -13.45 13.67
N LEU A 501 -19.48 -13.03 14.41
CA LEU A 501 -19.30 -13.31 15.84
C LEU A 501 -20.10 -12.36 16.75
N GLY A 502 -20.79 -11.36 16.18
CA GLY A 502 -21.57 -10.37 16.94
C GLY A 502 -20.72 -9.37 17.71
N ALA A 503 -19.42 -9.29 17.46
CA ALA A 503 -18.51 -8.36 18.12
C ALA A 503 -18.71 -6.90 17.63
N VAL A 504 -19.18 -6.74 16.39
CA VAL A 504 -19.36 -5.44 15.76
C VAL A 504 -20.64 -5.42 14.94
N SER A 505 -21.22 -4.24 14.79
CA SER A 505 -22.39 -4.01 13.96
C SER A 505 -22.06 -4.05 12.46
N ASP A 506 -23.02 -4.55 11.66
CA ASP A 506 -22.94 -4.64 10.19
C ASP A 506 -22.69 -3.29 9.51
N ASP A 507 -23.05 -2.18 10.17
CA ASP A 507 -22.88 -0.82 9.66
C ASP A 507 -21.41 -0.48 9.34
N LEU A 508 -20.44 -1.03 10.08
CA LEU A 508 -19.02 -0.78 9.86
C LEU A 508 -18.51 -1.37 8.53
N LEU A 509 -19.20 -2.36 7.96
CA LEU A 509 -18.82 -2.94 6.65
C LEU A 509 -18.86 -1.91 5.53
N ARG A 510 -19.74 -0.90 5.63
CA ARG A 510 -19.91 0.12 4.60
C ARG A 510 -18.64 0.92 4.35
N GLU A 511 -17.86 1.24 5.39
CA GLU A 511 -16.61 1.99 5.23
C GLU A 511 -15.54 1.19 4.46
N PHE A 512 -15.58 -0.14 4.55
CA PHE A 512 -14.68 -1.02 3.79
C PHE A 512 -15.07 -1.19 2.33
N GLU A 513 -16.29 -0.83 1.95
CA GLU A 513 -16.79 -0.89 0.56
C GLU A 513 -16.47 0.40 -0.20
N VAL A 514 -16.58 1.56 0.46
CA VAL A 514 -16.33 2.89 -0.16
C VAL A 514 -14.84 3.11 -0.49
N THR A 515 -13.93 2.39 0.17
CA THR A 515 -12.48 2.63 0.06
C THR A 515 -11.82 1.90 -1.13
N GLN A 516 -12.61 1.33 -2.07
CA GLN A 516 -12.12 0.73 -3.32
C GLN A 516 -12.09 1.74 -4.48
#